data_AF-A0A139IFY5-F1
#
_entry.id   AF-A0A139IFY5-F1
#
_cell.length_a   1.000
_cell.length_b   1.000
_cell.length_c   1.000
_cell.angle_alpha   90.00
_cell.angle_beta   90.00
_cell.angle_gamma   90.00
#
_symmetry.space_group_name_H-M   'P 1'
#
loop_
_entity.id
_entity.type
_entity.pdbx_description
1 polymer ?
#
loop_
_entity_poly.entity_id
_entity_poly.type
_entity_poly.pdbx_seq_one_letter_code
_entity_poly.pdbx_strand_id
1 'polypeptide(L)'
;MAGATMTSSRFGSSMNGSQQAYAATAPSMADTLPTIDFNFDDLRQRMQQFTQRFDDFIERGRKRVLEERNAFRMNAADLEDQQRQRKQAISQFETKSSSHAQILAKEAQETEEMHEAIRSLTAQKEEHISRGDQLKQEIASVQASIKHRREAQAAHQRSLDAQARQNVPELRFWETCLGLRIEGTGIDDTLKFIFDCVDEQKIDKDCWFELQIGGREYAVSSMKPRLEREDVDGTLERLNETKELGSFLKAMRSLNYIAVPWIVPTLAGVFLSTSIVLIFVSYLNYLTDTYLMYAASASAANTIFRSVFGAVASLFTAQTFHALGVGPAASLIGGVGCLLAPIPFLFYKYGKGIREKSKFAPTDHGRPTATQENANDGSSSPEEADMGEEAEVVDKDLEKAISNSSRHASPTEATAGDPYLDADGLEKAERH
;
A
#
# COMPACT_ATOMS: atom_id res chain seq x y z
N MET A 1 -19.29 52.95 98.97
CA MET A 1 -18.15 53.89 98.91
C MET A 1 -18.69 55.18 98.31
N ALA A 2 -19.15 56.16 99.10
CA ALA A 2 -18.39 57.15 99.88
C ALA A 2 -17.79 58.30 99.01
N GLY A 3 -18.11 59.54 99.39
CA GLY A 3 -17.55 60.83 98.90
C GLY A 3 -18.53 61.60 97.99
N ALA A 4 -19.22 62.70 98.32
CA ALA A 4 -19.03 63.86 99.23
C ALA A 4 -17.93 64.86 98.82
N THR A 5 -18.34 66.03 98.31
CA THR A 5 -17.75 67.41 98.48
C THR A 5 -18.72 68.42 97.81
N MET A 6 -19.51 69.25 98.52
CA MET A 6 -19.20 70.52 99.22
C MET A 6 -18.63 71.64 98.33
N THR A 7 -19.37 72.74 98.14
CA THR A 7 -18.92 74.13 98.41
C THR A 7 -20.05 75.17 98.31
N SER A 8 -19.87 76.27 99.04
CA SER A 8 -20.88 77.22 99.55
C SER A 8 -20.55 78.64 99.11
N SER A 9 -21.52 79.58 99.08
CA SER A 9 -21.26 80.96 99.52
C SER A 9 -22.54 81.73 99.91
N ARG A 10 -22.44 82.43 101.04
CA ARG A 10 -23.35 83.40 101.68
C ARG A 10 -22.87 84.82 101.39
N PHE A 11 -23.77 85.81 101.42
CA PHE A 11 -23.65 87.19 101.96
C PHE A 11 -25.01 87.89 101.68
N GLY A 12 -25.63 88.74 102.49
CA GLY A 12 -25.37 89.39 103.77
C GLY A 12 -26.59 90.25 104.14
N SER A 13 -26.76 90.53 105.43
CA SER A 13 -27.86 91.28 106.05
C SER A 13 -27.64 92.80 106.06
N SER A 14 -28.70 93.61 106.25
CA SER A 14 -28.59 94.90 106.96
C SER A 14 -29.91 95.29 107.64
N MET A 15 -29.81 95.72 108.89
CA MET A 15 -30.83 96.21 109.83
C MET A 15 -30.79 97.75 109.97
N ASN A 16 -31.70 98.27 110.82
CA ASN A 16 -31.81 99.59 111.48
C ASN A 16 -32.52 100.73 110.71
N GLY A 17 -33.42 101.55 111.29
CA GLY A 17 -33.89 101.70 112.68
C GLY A 17 -33.85 103.17 113.15
N SER A 18 -35.00 103.77 113.53
CA SER A 18 -35.17 104.91 114.49
C SER A 18 -36.62 105.44 114.41
N GLN A 19 -37.55 105.10 115.33
CA GLN A 19 -37.89 105.81 116.58
C GLN A 19 -38.03 107.35 116.48
N GLN A 20 -39.24 107.87 116.75
CA GLN A 20 -39.48 108.74 117.92
C GLN A 20 -40.99 108.95 118.18
N ALA A 21 -41.35 108.76 119.45
CA ALA A 21 -42.64 109.09 120.06
C ALA A 21 -42.66 110.56 120.52
N TYR A 22 -43.83 111.14 120.82
CA TYR A 22 -44.17 111.83 122.08
C TYR A 22 -45.66 112.21 122.10
N ALA A 23 -46.27 112.06 123.27
CA ALA A 23 -47.65 112.42 123.61
C ALA A 23 -47.64 113.53 124.68
N ALA A 24 -48.61 114.46 124.64
CA ALA A 24 -49.18 115.20 125.79
C ALA A 24 -50.26 116.22 125.29
N THR A 25 -51.55 116.17 125.66
CA THR A 25 -52.26 116.62 126.90
C THR A 25 -52.89 118.05 126.80
N ALA A 26 -54.21 118.10 126.48
CA ALA A 26 -55.31 118.98 126.98
C ALA A 26 -55.28 120.54 126.78
N PRO A 27 -56.38 121.33 127.05
CA PRO A 27 -57.71 121.36 126.40
C PRO A 27 -58.33 122.78 126.13
N SER A 28 -59.41 122.82 125.33
CA SER A 28 -60.69 123.59 125.48
C SER A 28 -60.97 125.04 124.98
N MET A 29 -62.14 125.14 124.30
CA MET A 29 -63.22 126.18 124.26
C MET A 29 -63.13 127.44 123.37
N ALA A 30 -64.03 127.52 122.35
CA ALA A 30 -65.12 128.52 122.27
C ALA A 30 -65.99 128.38 120.99
N ASP A 31 -67.32 128.37 121.18
CA ASP A 31 -68.42 128.46 120.21
C ASP A 31 -68.45 129.77 119.38
N THR A 32 -68.99 129.75 118.14
CA THR A 32 -70.28 130.39 117.72
C THR A 32 -70.48 130.52 116.19
N LEU A 33 -71.33 129.63 115.61
CA LEU A 33 -72.31 129.74 114.46
C LEU A 33 -71.91 130.20 113.02
N PRO A 34 -72.70 129.93 111.94
CA PRO A 34 -73.08 128.65 111.29
C PRO A 34 -72.90 128.66 109.72
N THR A 35 -72.94 127.54 108.98
CA THR A 35 -73.35 127.49 107.52
C THR A 35 -73.43 126.08 106.89
N ILE A 36 -74.62 125.76 106.35
CA ILE A 36 -74.99 125.03 105.10
C ILE A 36 -74.59 123.55 104.92
N ASP A 37 -75.64 122.72 104.76
CA ASP A 37 -75.67 121.27 104.58
C ASP A 37 -75.45 120.84 103.10
N PHE A 38 -74.33 120.17 102.81
CA PHE A 38 -74.08 119.42 101.57
C PHE A 38 -74.17 117.93 101.90
N ASN A 39 -75.23 117.24 101.47
CA ASN A 39 -75.50 115.88 101.90
C ASN A 39 -74.58 114.83 101.21
N PHE A 40 -73.53 114.41 101.92
CA PHE A 40 -72.42 113.53 101.50
C PHE A 40 -72.77 112.04 101.32
N ASP A 41 -74.02 111.61 101.54
CA ASP A 41 -74.40 110.20 101.54
C ASP A 41 -74.48 109.55 100.13
N ASP A 42 -74.86 110.29 99.08
CA ASP A 42 -74.93 109.74 97.71
C ASP A 42 -73.55 109.41 97.12
N LEU A 43 -72.51 110.20 97.48
CA LEU A 43 -71.13 109.97 97.03
C LEU A 43 -70.52 108.71 97.69
N ARG A 44 -70.83 108.48 98.96
CA ARG A 44 -70.30 107.35 99.74
C ARG A 44 -70.82 106.01 99.23
N GLN A 45 -72.10 105.95 98.84
CA GLN A 45 -72.72 104.75 98.27
C GLN A 45 -72.15 104.40 96.90
N ARG A 46 -71.90 105.40 96.04
CA ARG A 46 -71.24 105.20 94.74
C ARG A 46 -69.79 104.75 94.88
N MET A 47 -69.06 105.29 95.86
CA MET A 47 -67.69 104.85 96.14
C MET A 47 -67.64 103.40 96.61
N GLN A 48 -68.55 102.95 97.48
CA GLN A 48 -68.61 101.53 97.87
C GLN A 48 -68.96 100.60 96.71
N GLN A 49 -69.93 100.98 95.86
CA GLN A 49 -70.24 100.21 94.64
C GLN A 49 -69.07 100.17 93.65
N PHE A 50 -68.32 101.28 93.53
CA PHE A 50 -67.14 101.31 92.69
C PHE A 50 -66.02 100.44 93.25
N THR A 51 -65.71 100.53 94.55
CA THR A 51 -64.69 99.69 95.20
C THR A 51 -65.01 98.20 95.05
N GLN A 52 -66.26 97.79 95.27
CA GLN A 52 -66.67 96.39 95.11
C GLN A 52 -66.55 95.91 93.66
N ARG A 53 -66.97 96.73 92.69
CA ARG A 53 -66.79 96.41 91.25
C ARG A 53 -65.32 96.42 90.83
N PHE A 54 -64.51 97.28 91.42
CA PHE A 54 -63.08 97.39 91.16
C PHE A 54 -62.34 96.20 91.75
N ASP A 55 -62.63 95.80 92.98
CA ASP A 55 -62.08 94.60 93.61
C ASP A 55 -62.48 93.34 92.82
N ASP A 56 -63.74 93.20 92.41
CA ASP A 56 -64.19 92.10 91.53
C ASP A 56 -63.49 92.13 90.16
N PHE A 57 -63.17 93.31 89.64
CA PHE A 57 -62.42 93.46 88.39
C PHE A 57 -60.96 93.04 88.56
N ILE A 58 -60.32 93.43 89.67
CA ILE A 58 -58.96 93.04 90.01
C ILE A 58 -58.87 91.53 90.29
N GLU A 59 -59.83 90.94 91.00
CA GLU A 59 -59.87 89.50 91.24
C GLU A 59 -60.08 88.70 89.95
N ARG A 60 -61.01 89.13 89.08
CA ARG A 60 -61.20 88.50 87.76
C ARG A 60 -59.99 88.68 86.86
N GLY A 61 -59.37 89.85 86.86
CA GLY A 61 -58.14 90.14 86.13
C GLY A 61 -56.98 89.26 86.62
N ARG A 62 -56.77 89.18 87.93
CA ARG A 62 -55.75 88.33 88.56
C ARG A 62 -55.97 86.84 88.26
N LYS A 63 -57.21 86.36 88.34
CA LYS A 63 -57.57 84.97 88.04
C LYS A 63 -57.32 84.64 86.57
N ARG A 64 -57.77 85.50 85.64
CA ARG A 64 -57.51 85.34 84.21
C ARG A 64 -56.01 85.29 83.91
N VAL A 65 -55.22 86.23 84.45
CA VAL A 65 -53.77 86.25 84.23
C VAL A 65 -53.09 85.00 84.80
N LEU A 66 -53.53 84.49 85.95
CA LEU A 66 -52.98 83.27 86.54
C LEU A 66 -53.32 82.02 85.71
N GLU A 67 -54.56 81.91 85.23
CA GLU A 67 -55.03 80.82 84.36
C GLU A 67 -54.31 80.85 83.00
N GLU A 68 -54.19 82.02 82.37
CA GLU A 68 -53.45 82.20 81.11
C GLU A 68 -51.96 81.89 81.30
N ARG A 69 -51.34 82.34 82.40
CA ARG A 69 -49.94 82.01 82.72
C ARG A 69 -49.74 80.51 82.93
N ASN A 70 -50.65 79.85 83.66
CA ASN A 70 -50.56 78.41 83.89
C ASN A 70 -50.81 77.61 82.60
N ALA A 71 -51.78 78.02 81.77
CA ALA A 71 -52.05 77.42 80.47
C ALA A 71 -50.86 77.61 79.50
N PHE A 72 -50.27 78.81 79.46
CA PHE A 72 -49.07 79.09 78.69
C PHE A 72 -47.89 78.22 79.15
N ARG A 73 -47.69 78.07 80.46
CA ARG A 73 -46.62 77.21 81.01
C ARG A 73 -46.80 75.74 80.64
N MET A 74 -48.04 75.23 80.68
CA MET A 74 -48.33 73.85 80.26
C MET A 74 -48.12 73.67 78.76
N ASN A 75 -48.62 74.59 77.93
CA ASN A 75 -48.40 74.54 76.48
C ASN A 75 -46.92 74.64 76.12
N ALA A 76 -46.14 75.47 76.83
CA ALA A 76 -44.69 75.56 76.63
C ALA A 76 -43.98 74.25 76.99
N ALA A 77 -44.35 73.61 78.10
CA ALA A 77 -43.79 72.31 78.50
C ALA A 77 -44.15 71.20 77.50
N ASP A 78 -45.41 71.13 77.06
CA ASP A 78 -45.85 70.17 76.03
C ASP A 78 -45.10 70.38 74.70
N LEU A 79 -44.86 71.63 74.31
CA LEU A 79 -44.12 71.96 73.10
C LEU A 79 -42.63 71.56 73.19
N GLU A 80 -42.01 71.76 74.36
CA GLU A 80 -40.65 71.31 74.64
C GLU A 80 -40.53 69.78 74.59
N ASP A 81 -41.50 69.05 75.18
CA ASP A 81 -41.53 67.59 75.13
C ASP A 81 -41.75 67.06 73.71
N GLN A 82 -42.64 67.68 72.92
CA GLN A 82 -42.79 67.36 71.50
C GLN A 82 -41.51 67.63 70.71
N GLN A 83 -40.82 68.73 71.00
CA GLN A 83 -39.53 69.06 70.36
C GLN A 83 -38.48 67.99 70.70
N ARG A 84 -38.43 67.52 71.94
CA ARG A 84 -37.51 66.46 72.40
C ARG A 84 -37.80 65.13 71.70
N GLN A 85 -39.07 64.73 71.63
CA GLN A 85 -39.49 63.51 70.94
C GLN A 85 -39.16 63.55 69.44
N ARG A 86 -39.45 64.67 68.77
CA ARG A 86 -39.09 64.83 67.35
C ARG A 86 -37.58 64.79 67.11
N LYS A 87 -36.79 65.44 67.97
CA LYS A 87 -35.31 65.36 67.90
C LYS A 87 -34.82 63.92 68.08
N GLN A 88 -35.37 63.18 69.02
CA GLN A 88 -35.01 61.78 69.22
C GLN A 88 -35.38 60.92 68.00
N ALA A 89 -36.57 61.12 67.42
CA ALA A 89 -36.98 60.44 66.19
C ALA A 89 -36.05 60.76 65.01
N ILE A 90 -35.67 62.04 64.83
CA ILE A 90 -34.71 62.45 63.80
C ILE A 90 -33.38 61.70 63.98
N SER A 91 -32.84 61.65 65.20
CA SER A 91 -31.57 60.93 65.46
C SER A 91 -31.67 59.42 65.16
N GLN A 92 -32.83 58.81 65.44
CA GLN A 92 -33.07 57.40 65.12
C GLN A 92 -33.17 57.18 63.61
N PHE A 93 -33.86 58.08 62.89
CA PHE A 93 -33.95 58.00 61.43
C PHE A 93 -32.61 58.26 60.76
N GLU A 94 -31.79 59.18 61.27
CA GLU A 94 -30.42 59.39 60.79
C GLU A 94 -29.56 58.15 61.00
N THR A 95 -29.63 57.52 62.18
CA THR A 95 -28.89 56.28 62.46
C THR A 95 -29.34 55.14 61.54
N LYS A 96 -30.65 54.98 61.33
CA LYS A 96 -31.20 53.98 60.40
C LYS A 96 -30.79 54.26 58.95
N SER A 97 -30.85 55.52 58.52
CA SER A 97 -30.44 55.93 57.17
C SER A 97 -28.96 55.64 56.92
N SER A 98 -28.09 55.97 57.88
CA SER A 98 -26.66 55.65 57.82
C SER A 98 -26.41 54.15 57.77
N SER A 99 -27.12 53.35 58.59
CA SER A 99 -27.02 51.88 58.58
C SER A 99 -27.46 51.28 57.23
N HIS A 100 -28.60 51.72 56.68
CA HIS A 100 -29.06 51.27 55.37
C HIS A 100 -28.10 51.67 54.25
N ALA A 101 -27.53 52.88 54.29
CA ALA A 101 -26.53 53.30 53.31
C ALA A 101 -25.27 52.41 53.36
N GLN A 102 -24.85 52.00 54.55
CA GLN A 102 -23.71 51.10 54.73
C GLN A 102 -24.02 49.67 54.23
N ILE A 103 -25.23 49.16 54.47
CA ILE A 103 -25.68 47.86 53.93
C ILE A 103 -25.69 47.89 52.40
N LEU A 104 -26.29 48.92 51.79
CA LEU A 104 -26.31 49.07 50.33
C LEU A 104 -24.91 49.16 49.74
N ALA A 105 -23.99 49.89 50.37
CA ALA A 105 -22.60 49.96 49.93
C ALA A 105 -21.91 48.59 50.01
N LYS A 106 -22.18 47.82 51.06
CA LYS A 106 -21.62 46.47 51.22
C LYS A 106 -22.19 45.49 50.18
N GLU A 107 -23.50 45.52 49.94
CA GLU A 107 -24.15 44.71 48.89
C GLU A 107 -23.63 45.09 47.49
N ALA A 108 -23.42 46.38 47.22
CA ALA A 108 -22.81 46.84 45.97
C ALA A 108 -21.38 46.30 45.80
N GLN A 109 -20.58 46.30 46.86
CA GLN A 109 -19.22 45.73 46.82
C GLN A 109 -19.25 44.20 46.62
N GLU A 110 -20.07 43.48 47.40
CA GLU A 110 -20.19 42.00 47.29
C GLU A 110 -20.69 41.59 45.90
N THR A 111 -21.61 42.36 45.30
CA THR A 111 -22.06 42.12 43.92
C THR A 111 -20.96 42.41 42.92
N GLU A 112 -20.16 43.47 43.07
CA GLU A 112 -19.03 43.77 42.17
C GLU A 112 -17.96 42.65 42.21
N GLU A 113 -17.58 42.20 43.40
CA GLU A 113 -16.66 41.08 43.62
C GLU A 113 -17.21 39.78 42.99
N MET A 114 -18.50 39.50 43.15
CA MET A 114 -19.15 38.36 42.52
C MET A 114 -19.13 38.45 40.99
N HIS A 115 -19.43 39.62 40.41
CA HIS A 115 -19.37 39.81 38.95
C HIS A 115 -17.94 39.69 38.41
N GLU A 116 -16.93 40.10 39.18
CA GLU A 116 -15.53 39.91 38.81
C GLU A 116 -15.13 38.43 38.85
N ALA A 117 -15.55 37.69 39.88
CA ALA A 117 -15.34 36.24 39.96
C ALA A 117 -16.00 35.52 38.77
N ILE A 118 -17.26 35.85 38.43
CA ILE A 118 -17.96 35.28 37.27
C ILE A 118 -17.22 35.59 35.96
N ARG A 119 -16.74 36.83 35.79
CA ARG A 119 -15.95 37.22 34.60
C ARG A 119 -14.67 36.41 34.49
N SER A 120 -13.93 36.23 35.59
CA SER A 120 -12.71 35.44 35.61
C SER A 120 -12.95 33.96 35.25
N LEU A 121 -13.99 33.34 35.83
CA LEU A 121 -14.35 31.95 35.55
C LEU A 121 -14.83 31.77 34.11
N THR A 122 -15.57 32.74 33.58
CA THR A 122 -16.01 32.73 32.18
C THR A 122 -14.82 32.83 31.23
N ALA A 123 -13.84 33.68 31.52
CA ALA A 123 -12.61 33.79 30.74
C ALA A 123 -11.79 32.48 30.77
N GLN A 124 -11.61 31.87 31.95
CA GLN A 124 -10.93 30.57 32.08
C GLN A 124 -11.66 29.46 31.31
N LYS A 125 -12.99 29.43 31.38
CA LYS A 125 -13.80 28.47 30.61
C LYS A 125 -13.57 28.63 29.11
N GLU A 126 -13.58 29.86 28.60
CA GLU A 126 -13.36 30.14 27.17
C GLU A 126 -11.95 29.75 26.73
N GLU A 127 -10.93 30.03 27.55
CA GLU A 127 -9.55 29.61 27.32
C GLU A 127 -9.44 28.07 27.23
N HIS A 128 -10.08 27.34 28.16
CA HIS A 128 -10.08 25.89 28.14
C HIS A 128 -10.81 25.30 26.92
N ILE A 129 -11.92 25.91 26.49
CA ILE A 129 -12.64 25.51 25.28
C ILE A 129 -11.74 25.72 24.06
N SER A 130 -11.15 26.91 23.92
CA SER A 130 -10.24 27.23 22.83
C SER A 130 -9.04 26.27 22.77
N ARG A 131 -8.42 25.98 23.92
CA ARG A 131 -7.33 24.99 24.01
C ARG A 131 -7.79 23.59 23.62
N GLY A 132 -8.99 23.18 24.03
CA GLY A 132 -9.60 21.92 23.64
C GLY A 132 -9.79 21.81 22.13
N ASP A 133 -10.25 22.88 21.48
CA ASP A 133 -10.46 22.91 20.03
C ASP A 133 -9.15 22.94 19.24
N GLN A 134 -8.13 23.65 19.73
CA GLN A 134 -6.77 23.60 19.16
C GLN A 134 -6.20 22.18 19.20
N LEU A 135 -6.29 21.49 20.34
CA LEU A 135 -5.81 20.11 20.48
C LEU A 135 -6.56 19.15 19.56
N LYS A 136 -7.89 19.31 19.39
CA LYS A 136 -8.65 18.50 18.44
C LYS A 136 -8.16 18.72 17.01
N GLN A 137 -7.88 19.96 16.62
CA GLN A 137 -7.37 20.28 15.29
C GLN A 137 -5.98 19.70 15.05
N GLU A 138 -5.10 19.73 16.07
CA GLU A 138 -3.78 19.11 16.02
C GLU A 138 -3.86 17.58 15.92
N ILE A 139 -4.73 16.94 16.71
CA ILE A 139 -4.97 15.50 16.61
C ILE A 139 -5.47 15.14 15.20
N ALA A 140 -6.39 15.91 14.64
CA ALA A 140 -6.90 15.66 13.29
C ALA A 140 -5.81 15.78 12.21
N SER A 141 -4.93 16.80 12.31
CA SER A 141 -3.83 16.97 11.35
C SER A 141 -2.79 15.85 11.45
N VAL A 142 -2.45 15.44 12.68
CA VAL A 142 -1.53 14.32 12.91
C VAL A 142 -2.14 13.01 12.40
N GLN A 143 -3.43 12.75 12.66
CA GLN A 143 -4.13 11.57 12.14
C GLN A 143 -4.14 11.53 10.61
N ALA A 144 -4.34 12.67 9.95
CA ALA A 144 -4.24 12.78 8.49
C ALA A 144 -2.82 12.45 8.00
N SER A 145 -1.77 12.95 8.67
CA SER A 145 -0.38 12.65 8.31
C SER A 145 -0.01 11.17 8.48
N ILE A 146 -0.56 10.51 9.50
CA ILE A 146 -0.35 9.07 9.75
C ILE A 146 -1.05 8.26 8.68
N LYS A 147 -2.30 8.60 8.36
CA LYS A 147 -3.07 7.95 7.30
C LYS A 147 -2.34 8.05 5.96
N HIS A 148 -1.90 9.25 5.58
CA HIS A 148 -1.15 9.46 4.34
C HIS A 148 0.14 8.62 4.28
N ARG A 149 0.93 8.60 5.36
CA ARG A 149 2.17 7.79 5.41
C ARG A 149 1.90 6.28 5.32
N ARG A 150 0.85 5.79 5.99
CA ARG A 150 0.45 4.38 5.92
C ARG A 150 -0.02 4.00 4.52
N GLU A 151 -0.81 4.85 3.87
CA GLU A 151 -1.26 4.62 2.50
C GLU A 151 -0.10 4.61 1.51
N ALA A 152 0.86 5.53 1.66
CA ALA A 152 2.08 5.56 0.85
C ALA A 152 2.94 4.29 1.04
N GLN A 153 3.15 3.84 2.29
CA GLN A 153 3.85 2.59 2.57
C GLN A 153 3.12 1.38 1.99
N ALA A 154 1.79 1.32 2.14
CA ALA A 154 0.99 0.24 1.57
C ALA A 154 0.98 0.25 0.03
N ALA A 155 1.08 1.42 -0.60
CA ALA A 155 1.22 1.55 -2.04
C ALA A 155 2.60 1.07 -2.50
N HIS A 156 3.68 1.46 -1.79
CA HIS A 156 5.02 1.00 -2.08
C HIS A 156 5.16 -0.52 -1.92
N GLN A 157 4.64 -1.09 -0.83
CA GLN A 157 4.62 -2.54 -0.63
C GLN A 157 3.86 -3.24 -1.76
N ARG A 158 2.69 -2.71 -2.17
CA ARG A 158 1.95 -3.25 -3.31
C ARG A 158 2.75 -3.21 -4.62
N SER A 159 3.56 -2.18 -4.85
CA SER A 159 4.42 -2.11 -6.03
C SER A 159 5.55 -3.14 -5.99
N LEU A 160 6.20 -3.33 -4.83
CA LEU A 160 7.23 -4.35 -4.64
C LEU A 160 6.64 -5.77 -4.77
N ASP A 161 5.47 -6.01 -4.18
CA ASP A 161 4.78 -7.30 -4.27
C ASP A 161 4.34 -7.59 -5.72
N ALA A 162 3.88 -6.57 -6.44
CA ALA A 162 3.51 -6.71 -7.86
C ALA A 162 4.72 -7.08 -8.72
N GLN A 163 5.89 -6.45 -8.48
CA GLN A 163 7.12 -6.78 -9.18
C GLN A 163 7.62 -8.19 -8.78
N ALA A 164 7.61 -8.53 -7.49
CA ALA A 164 8.03 -9.83 -6.99
C ALA A 164 7.19 -10.99 -7.56
N ARG A 165 5.91 -10.76 -7.84
CA ARG A 165 5.03 -11.75 -8.50
C ARG A 165 5.47 -12.08 -9.92
N GLN A 166 6.15 -11.15 -10.61
CA GLN A 166 6.67 -11.36 -11.97
C GLN A 166 8.06 -12.00 -11.96
N ASN A 167 8.86 -11.77 -10.92
CA ASN A 167 10.22 -12.32 -10.83
C ASN A 167 10.26 -13.86 -10.91
N VAL A 168 9.32 -14.56 -10.24
CA VAL A 168 9.30 -16.03 -10.24
C VAL A 168 8.99 -16.62 -11.63
N PRO A 169 7.91 -16.21 -12.34
CA PRO A 169 7.66 -16.70 -13.69
C PRO A 169 8.75 -16.29 -14.68
N GLU A 170 9.33 -15.08 -14.57
CA GLU A 170 10.47 -14.68 -15.40
C GLU A 170 11.71 -15.54 -15.14
N LEU A 171 12.04 -15.82 -13.87
CA LEU A 171 13.12 -16.72 -13.51
C LEU A 171 12.89 -18.12 -14.11
N ARG A 172 11.67 -18.65 -13.98
CA ARG A 172 11.31 -19.95 -14.57
C ARG A 172 11.43 -19.96 -16.08
N PHE A 173 11.02 -18.88 -16.75
CA PHE A 173 11.18 -18.71 -18.18
C PHE A 173 12.66 -18.81 -18.58
N TRP A 174 13.54 -18.02 -17.93
CA TRP A 174 14.98 -18.04 -18.22
C TRP A 174 15.65 -19.37 -17.86
N GLU A 175 15.30 -19.99 -16.73
CA GLU A 175 15.77 -21.33 -16.35
C GLU A 175 15.43 -22.34 -17.44
N THR A 176 14.21 -22.29 -17.99
CA THR A 176 13.76 -23.23 -19.01
C THR A 176 14.41 -22.95 -20.37
N CYS A 177 14.49 -21.68 -20.79
CA CYS A 177 15.06 -21.29 -22.08
C CYS A 177 16.58 -21.47 -22.14
N LEU A 178 17.29 -21.16 -21.04
CA LEU A 178 18.73 -21.30 -20.98
C LEU A 178 19.15 -22.68 -20.52
N GLY A 179 18.30 -23.45 -19.84
CA GLY A 179 18.72 -24.67 -19.14
C GLY A 179 19.84 -24.38 -18.14
N LEU A 180 19.75 -23.25 -17.44
CA LEU A 180 20.75 -22.78 -16.48
C LEU A 180 20.03 -22.27 -15.24
N ARG A 181 20.42 -22.79 -14.07
CA ARG A 181 19.97 -22.34 -12.75
C ARG A 181 21.17 -21.83 -11.96
N ILE A 182 20.99 -20.70 -11.28
CA ILE A 182 22.02 -20.09 -10.44
C ILE A 182 21.52 -20.10 -9.00
N GLU A 183 22.27 -20.73 -8.11
CA GLU A 183 21.92 -20.87 -6.70
C GLU A 183 23.02 -20.28 -5.81
N GLY A 184 22.61 -19.66 -4.71
CA GLY A 184 23.54 -19.31 -3.63
C GLY A 184 23.90 -20.57 -2.84
N THR A 185 25.19 -20.81 -2.64
CA THR A 185 25.67 -22.00 -1.90
C THR A 185 25.49 -21.92 -0.39
N GLY A 186 25.01 -20.77 0.12
CA GLY A 186 24.97 -20.47 1.55
C GLY A 186 26.33 -20.11 2.15
N ILE A 187 27.40 -20.20 1.36
CA ILE A 187 28.74 -19.70 1.66
C ILE A 187 28.85 -18.32 1.02
N ASP A 188 29.36 -17.35 1.76
CA ASP A 188 29.56 -15.99 1.26
C ASP A 188 30.42 -15.99 -0.01
N ASP A 189 30.03 -15.15 -0.95
CA ASP A 189 30.73 -14.92 -2.22
C ASP A 189 30.91 -16.14 -3.14
N THR A 190 30.12 -17.21 -2.96
CA THR A 190 30.18 -18.40 -3.82
C THR A 190 28.83 -18.70 -4.47
N LEU A 191 28.80 -18.67 -5.81
CA LEU A 191 27.63 -19.01 -6.61
C LEU A 191 27.78 -20.38 -7.26
N LYS A 192 26.70 -21.15 -7.25
CA LYS A 192 26.61 -22.44 -7.94
C LYS A 192 25.82 -22.29 -9.22
N PHE A 193 26.41 -22.70 -10.33
CA PHE A 193 25.80 -22.72 -11.64
C PHE A 193 25.46 -24.16 -11.99
N ILE A 194 24.20 -24.42 -12.32
CA ILE A 194 23.68 -25.76 -12.63
C ILE A 194 23.15 -25.72 -14.05
N PHE A 195 23.72 -26.52 -14.93
CA PHE A 195 23.25 -26.70 -16.30
C PHE A 195 22.31 -27.89 -16.37
N ASP A 196 21.09 -27.62 -16.83
CA ASP A 196 20.09 -28.62 -17.16
C ASP A 196 20.22 -29.00 -18.64
N CYS A 197 19.90 -30.25 -18.99
CA CYS A 197 19.86 -30.76 -20.37
C CYS A 197 21.19 -30.58 -21.15
N VAL A 198 22.33 -30.98 -20.57
CA VAL A 198 23.64 -30.90 -21.24
C VAL A 198 23.91 -32.09 -22.16
N ASP A 199 23.42 -33.29 -21.81
CA ASP A 199 23.57 -34.52 -22.61
C ASP A 199 22.19 -35.08 -22.95
N GLU A 200 21.85 -35.14 -24.24
CA GLU A 200 20.59 -35.70 -24.75
C GLU A 200 20.39 -37.17 -24.36
N GLN A 201 21.49 -37.90 -24.12
CA GLN A 201 21.43 -39.32 -23.73
C GLN A 201 21.30 -39.52 -22.22
N LYS A 202 21.65 -38.52 -21.41
CA LYS A 202 21.67 -38.60 -19.94
C LYS A 202 21.16 -37.31 -19.32
N ILE A 203 19.86 -37.10 -19.45
CA ILE A 203 19.14 -35.93 -18.93
C ILE A 203 19.31 -35.77 -17.40
N ASP A 204 19.48 -36.87 -16.67
CA ASP A 204 19.49 -36.91 -15.19
C ASP A 204 20.90 -36.78 -14.55
N LYS A 205 21.89 -36.29 -15.31
CA LYS A 205 23.23 -36.05 -14.75
C LYS A 205 23.39 -34.58 -14.37
N ASP A 206 23.42 -34.30 -13.06
CA ASP A 206 23.69 -32.95 -12.58
C ASP A 206 25.06 -32.45 -13.08
N CYS A 207 25.01 -31.42 -13.93
CA CYS A 207 26.17 -30.73 -14.44
C CYS A 207 26.23 -29.38 -13.74
N TRP A 208 27.20 -29.16 -12.86
CA TRP A 208 27.30 -27.92 -12.11
C TRP A 208 28.73 -27.57 -11.76
N PHE A 209 28.97 -26.29 -11.49
CA PHE A 209 30.22 -25.81 -10.93
C PHE A 209 29.97 -24.66 -9.95
N GLU A 210 30.89 -24.50 -9.01
CA GLU A 210 30.87 -23.44 -7.99
C GLU A 210 31.96 -22.42 -8.30
N LEU A 211 31.55 -21.16 -8.41
CA LEU A 211 32.41 -20.02 -8.70
C LEU A 211 32.51 -19.13 -7.46
N GLN A 212 33.74 -18.92 -6.99
CA GLN A 212 34.06 -17.90 -6.00
C GLN A 212 34.20 -16.55 -6.68
N ILE A 213 33.49 -15.56 -6.16
CA ILE A 213 33.37 -14.21 -6.73
C ILE A 213 33.99 -13.15 -5.79
N GLY A 214 34.19 -13.48 -4.51
CA GLY A 214 34.65 -12.54 -3.48
C GLY A 214 36.15 -12.23 -3.54
N GLY A 215 36.91 -13.04 -4.28
CA GLY A 215 38.34 -12.82 -4.50
C GLY A 215 38.62 -11.71 -5.51
N ARG A 216 39.89 -11.29 -5.59
CA ARG A 216 40.38 -10.42 -6.67
C ARG A 216 40.29 -11.11 -8.05
N GLU A 217 40.36 -12.42 -8.03
CA GLU A 217 40.24 -13.32 -9.17
C GLU A 217 39.12 -14.33 -8.90
N TYR A 218 38.38 -14.66 -9.94
CA TYR A 218 37.40 -15.73 -9.95
C TYR A 218 38.12 -17.07 -9.87
N ALA A 219 37.58 -17.97 -9.06
CA ALA A 219 38.10 -19.33 -8.91
C ALA A 219 36.97 -20.35 -8.91
N VAL A 220 37.20 -21.50 -9.56
CA VAL A 220 36.25 -22.63 -9.54
C VAL A 220 36.59 -23.53 -8.36
N SER A 221 35.67 -23.68 -7.41
CA SER A 221 35.90 -24.47 -6.18
C SER A 221 35.63 -25.95 -6.38
N SER A 222 34.50 -26.25 -6.99
CA SER A 222 33.99 -27.62 -7.14
C SER A 222 33.19 -27.70 -8.43
N MET A 223 33.22 -28.86 -9.07
CA MET A 223 32.51 -29.10 -10.32
C MET A 223 32.16 -30.57 -10.54
N LYS A 224 31.07 -30.80 -11.28
CA LYS A 224 30.58 -32.10 -11.70
C LYS A 224 30.05 -32.00 -13.13
N PRO A 225 30.39 -32.91 -14.05
CA PRO A 225 31.42 -33.96 -13.94
C PRO A 225 32.84 -33.37 -13.81
N ARG A 226 33.82 -34.20 -13.46
CA ARG A 226 35.22 -33.78 -13.41
C ARG A 226 35.72 -33.56 -14.84
N LEU A 227 35.92 -32.31 -15.22
CA LEU A 227 36.52 -31.92 -16.50
C LEU A 227 38.04 -31.85 -16.37
N GLU A 228 38.74 -31.86 -17.51
CA GLU A 228 40.18 -31.65 -17.57
C GLU A 228 40.54 -30.25 -17.05
N ARG A 229 41.53 -30.17 -16.15
CA ARG A 229 41.86 -28.92 -15.46
C ARG A 229 42.44 -27.87 -16.38
N GLU A 230 43.22 -28.29 -17.38
CA GLU A 230 43.88 -27.36 -18.32
C GLU A 230 42.86 -26.54 -19.12
N ASP A 231 41.77 -27.18 -19.58
CA ASP A 231 40.71 -26.50 -20.33
C ASP A 231 39.92 -25.52 -19.43
N VAL A 232 39.63 -25.92 -18.19
CA VAL A 232 38.93 -25.08 -17.22
C VAL A 232 39.78 -23.88 -16.85
N ASP A 233 41.06 -24.08 -16.54
CA ASP A 233 42.00 -23.02 -16.16
C ASP A 233 42.17 -22.01 -17.31
N GLY A 234 42.25 -22.46 -18.56
CA GLY A 234 42.30 -21.57 -19.72
C GLY A 234 41.03 -20.72 -19.89
N THR A 235 39.85 -21.27 -19.62
CA THR A 235 38.61 -20.47 -19.63
C THR A 235 38.51 -19.52 -18.44
N LEU A 236 39.05 -19.90 -17.28
CA LEU A 236 39.06 -19.12 -16.05
C LEU A 236 40.03 -17.93 -16.15
N GLU A 237 41.19 -18.12 -16.76
CA GLU A 237 42.15 -17.05 -17.06
C GLU A 237 41.50 -15.99 -17.95
N ARG A 238 40.82 -16.42 -19.03
CA ARG A 238 40.05 -15.52 -19.89
C ARG A 238 38.93 -14.78 -19.14
N LEU A 239 38.24 -15.43 -18.21
CA LEU A 239 37.25 -14.77 -17.34
C LEU A 239 37.91 -13.72 -16.46
N ASN A 240 39.08 -14.02 -15.90
CA ASN A 240 39.80 -13.11 -15.03
C ASN A 240 40.34 -11.88 -15.77
N GLU A 241 40.71 -12.02 -17.04
CA GLU A 241 41.13 -10.93 -17.91
C GLU A 241 39.95 -10.09 -18.42
N THR A 242 38.93 -10.73 -19.00
CA THR A 242 37.82 -10.05 -19.70
C THR A 242 36.69 -9.62 -18.77
N LYS A 243 36.54 -10.29 -17.61
CA LYS A 243 35.41 -10.17 -16.69
C LYS A 243 34.05 -10.45 -17.34
N GLU A 244 34.03 -11.13 -18.50
CA GLU A 244 32.80 -11.50 -19.21
C GLU A 244 32.25 -12.86 -18.76
N LEU A 245 31.33 -12.86 -17.80
CA LEU A 245 30.71 -14.09 -17.29
C LEU A 245 29.94 -14.86 -18.37
N GLY A 246 29.28 -14.17 -19.30
CA GLY A 246 28.50 -14.82 -20.37
C GLY A 246 29.37 -15.66 -21.31
N SER A 247 30.54 -15.14 -21.68
CA SER A 247 31.52 -15.84 -22.53
C SER A 247 32.10 -17.07 -21.81
N PHE A 248 32.37 -16.94 -20.51
CA PHE A 248 32.80 -18.04 -19.65
C PHE A 248 31.74 -19.15 -19.51
N LEU A 249 30.47 -18.79 -19.26
CA LEU A 249 29.38 -19.76 -19.13
C LEU A 249 29.17 -20.58 -20.41
N LYS A 250 29.30 -19.93 -21.58
CA LYS A 250 29.26 -20.62 -22.88
C LYS A 250 30.42 -21.61 -23.02
N ALA A 251 31.63 -21.19 -22.64
CA ALA A 251 32.81 -22.06 -22.71
C ALA A 251 32.66 -23.26 -21.76
N MET A 252 32.29 -23.04 -20.49
CA MET A 252 32.06 -24.10 -19.51
C MET A 252 30.98 -25.10 -19.95
N ARG A 253 29.90 -24.63 -20.60
CA ARG A 253 28.88 -25.52 -21.16
C ARG A 253 29.44 -26.35 -22.32
N SER A 254 30.23 -25.75 -23.20
CA SER A 254 30.81 -26.45 -24.36
C SER A 254 31.80 -27.54 -23.98
N LEU A 255 32.58 -27.36 -22.90
CA LEU A 255 33.53 -28.36 -22.39
C LEU A 255 32.83 -29.64 -21.90
N ASN A 256 31.56 -29.53 -21.52
CA ASN A 256 30.78 -30.65 -20.99
C ASN A 256 30.04 -31.44 -22.10
N TYR A 257 30.10 -30.97 -23.35
CA TYR A 257 29.43 -31.60 -24.48
C TYR A 257 30.42 -32.44 -25.31
N ILE A 258 30.26 -33.77 -25.29
CA ILE A 258 31.00 -34.67 -26.19
C ILE A 258 30.26 -34.69 -27.54
N ALA A 259 30.51 -33.68 -28.37
CA ALA A 259 29.94 -33.59 -29.71
C ALA A 259 30.64 -34.57 -30.66
N VAL A 260 29.90 -35.43 -31.35
CA VAL A 260 30.37 -35.93 -32.64
C VAL A 260 30.19 -34.79 -33.64
N PRO A 261 31.25 -34.26 -34.27
CA PRO A 261 31.11 -33.12 -35.17
C PRO A 261 30.23 -33.51 -36.37
N TRP A 262 29.33 -32.62 -36.77
CA TRP A 262 28.31 -32.85 -37.82
C TRP A 262 28.90 -33.36 -39.16
N ILE A 263 30.17 -33.06 -39.42
CA ILE A 263 30.91 -33.49 -40.62
C ILE A 263 31.14 -35.01 -40.67
N VAL A 264 31.24 -35.66 -39.52
CA VAL A 264 31.53 -37.10 -39.43
C VAL A 264 30.37 -37.96 -39.94
N PRO A 265 29.11 -37.80 -39.46
CA PRO A 265 27.98 -38.58 -39.98
C PRO A 265 27.63 -38.21 -41.43
N THR A 266 27.83 -36.97 -41.85
CA THR A 266 27.55 -36.55 -43.25
C THR A 266 28.54 -37.19 -44.23
N LEU A 267 29.84 -37.20 -43.91
CA LEU A 267 30.84 -37.87 -44.73
C LEU A 267 30.62 -39.39 -44.82
N ALA A 268 30.24 -40.01 -43.70
CA ALA A 268 29.85 -41.42 -43.68
C ALA A 268 28.62 -41.71 -44.55
N GLY A 269 27.62 -40.82 -44.52
CA GLY A 269 26.41 -40.90 -45.35
C GLY A 269 26.71 -40.80 -46.84
N VAL A 270 27.62 -39.90 -47.25
CA VAL A 270 28.07 -39.79 -48.65
C VAL A 270 28.71 -41.09 -49.11
N PHE A 271 29.66 -41.63 -48.34
CA PHE A 271 30.34 -42.88 -48.69
C PHE A 271 29.38 -44.07 -48.79
N LEU A 272 28.42 -44.15 -47.86
CA LEU A 272 27.39 -45.19 -47.84
C LEU A 272 26.45 -45.09 -49.05
N SER A 273 25.98 -43.89 -49.38
CA SER A 273 25.12 -43.65 -50.54
C SER A 273 25.80 -44.00 -51.86
N THR A 274 27.04 -43.53 -52.07
CA THR A 274 27.83 -43.85 -53.27
C THR A 274 28.03 -45.36 -53.42
N SER A 275 28.31 -46.07 -52.33
CA SER A 275 28.49 -47.53 -52.35
C SER A 275 27.20 -48.27 -52.74
N ILE A 276 26.05 -47.85 -52.22
CA ILE A 276 24.75 -48.46 -52.53
C ILE A 276 24.39 -48.28 -54.01
N VAL A 277 24.60 -47.07 -54.57
CA VAL A 277 24.32 -46.79 -55.98
C VAL A 277 25.21 -47.62 -56.90
N LEU A 278 26.52 -47.71 -56.62
CA LEU A 278 27.45 -48.50 -57.43
C LEU A 278 27.07 -50.00 -57.45
N ILE A 279 26.71 -50.56 -56.31
CA ILE A 279 26.25 -51.96 -56.21
C ILE A 279 24.94 -52.14 -56.97
N PHE A 280 23.99 -51.22 -56.85
CA PHE A 280 22.70 -51.30 -57.50
C PHE A 280 22.80 -51.25 -59.03
N VAL A 281 23.56 -50.30 -59.57
CA VAL A 281 23.80 -50.17 -61.02
C VAL A 281 24.48 -51.44 -61.56
N SER A 282 25.51 -51.94 -60.87
CA SER A 282 26.22 -53.16 -61.27
C SER A 282 25.29 -54.39 -61.27
N TYR A 283 24.42 -54.49 -60.27
CA TYR A 283 23.47 -55.58 -60.15
C TYR A 283 22.37 -55.54 -61.22
N LEU A 284 21.80 -54.36 -61.51
CA LEU A 284 20.79 -54.22 -62.56
C LEU A 284 21.35 -54.55 -63.94
N ASN A 285 22.57 -54.11 -64.25
CA ASN A 285 23.24 -54.45 -65.50
C ASN A 285 23.44 -55.97 -65.63
N TYR A 286 23.91 -56.63 -64.55
CA TYR A 286 24.06 -58.09 -64.53
C TYR A 286 22.74 -58.84 -64.72
N LEU A 287 21.65 -58.34 -64.12
CA LEU A 287 20.32 -58.95 -64.20
C LEU A 287 19.77 -58.85 -65.62
N THR A 288 19.93 -57.70 -66.28
CA THR A 288 19.57 -57.50 -67.70
C THR A 288 20.35 -58.44 -68.60
N ASP A 289 21.67 -58.54 -68.43
CA ASP A 289 22.55 -59.38 -69.27
C ASP A 289 22.25 -60.89 -69.11
N THR A 290 21.85 -61.32 -67.90
CA THR A 290 21.61 -62.74 -67.61
C THR A 290 20.21 -63.20 -68.04
N TYR A 291 19.21 -62.32 -67.99
CA TYR A 291 17.80 -62.64 -68.23
C TYR A 291 17.21 -61.91 -69.43
N LEU A 292 17.94 -61.80 -70.55
CA LEU A 292 17.58 -61.01 -71.74
C LEU A 292 16.08 -61.06 -72.13
N MET A 293 15.46 -62.24 -72.14
CA MET A 293 14.05 -62.43 -72.55
C MET A 293 13.01 -62.09 -71.46
N TYR A 294 13.43 -62.03 -70.19
CA TYR A 294 12.58 -61.75 -69.02
C TYR A 294 13.10 -60.58 -68.17
N ALA A 295 13.98 -59.74 -68.72
CA ALA A 295 14.71 -58.70 -67.98
C ALA A 295 13.75 -57.71 -67.32
N ALA A 296 12.71 -57.28 -68.02
CA ALA A 296 11.68 -56.38 -67.50
C ALA A 296 10.87 -56.97 -66.33
N SER A 297 10.57 -58.27 -66.38
CA SER A 297 9.85 -58.95 -65.28
C SER A 297 10.76 -59.15 -64.06
N ALA A 298 12.03 -59.49 -64.30
CA ALA A 298 13.01 -59.67 -63.24
C ALA A 298 13.40 -58.34 -62.57
N SER A 299 13.48 -57.23 -63.31
CA SER A 299 13.69 -55.88 -62.76
C SER A 299 12.47 -55.42 -61.94
N ALA A 300 11.25 -55.67 -62.43
CA ALA A 300 10.02 -55.36 -61.68
C ALA A 300 9.93 -56.16 -60.36
N ALA A 301 10.23 -57.47 -60.40
CA ALA A 301 10.25 -58.30 -59.20
C ALA A 301 11.28 -57.80 -58.18
N ASN A 302 12.48 -57.42 -58.63
CA ASN A 302 13.50 -56.83 -57.76
C ASN A 302 13.03 -55.55 -57.06
N THR A 303 12.33 -54.67 -57.79
CA THR A 303 11.76 -53.45 -57.22
C THR A 303 10.72 -53.77 -56.15
N ILE A 304 9.85 -54.74 -56.38
CA ILE A 304 8.84 -55.17 -55.39
C ILE A 304 9.52 -55.69 -54.12
N PHE A 305 10.50 -56.59 -54.24
CA PHE A 305 11.21 -57.12 -53.08
C PHE A 305 11.91 -56.02 -52.28
N ARG A 306 12.64 -55.11 -52.95
CA ARG A 306 13.30 -53.98 -52.30
C ARG A 306 12.31 -53.10 -51.55
N SER A 307 11.17 -52.79 -52.15
CA SER A 307 10.12 -51.97 -51.54
C SER A 307 9.49 -52.67 -50.33
N VAL A 308 9.23 -53.97 -50.39
CA VAL A 308 8.71 -54.75 -49.26
C VAL A 308 9.71 -54.78 -48.12
N PHE A 309 10.98 -55.07 -48.37
CA PHE A 309 12.02 -55.05 -47.33
C PHE A 309 12.21 -53.65 -46.73
N GLY A 310 12.14 -52.59 -47.55
CA GLY A 310 12.18 -51.20 -47.09
C GLY A 310 11.00 -50.86 -46.17
N ALA A 311 9.78 -51.29 -46.53
CA ALA A 311 8.58 -51.09 -45.73
C ALA A 311 8.60 -51.88 -44.41
N VAL A 312 9.13 -53.11 -44.42
CA VAL A 312 9.30 -53.89 -43.19
C VAL A 312 10.38 -53.27 -42.29
N ALA A 313 11.49 -52.79 -42.86
CA ALA A 313 12.57 -52.14 -42.14
C ALA A 313 12.12 -50.88 -41.39
N SER A 314 11.30 -50.03 -42.02
CA SER A 314 10.81 -48.80 -41.39
C SER A 314 9.93 -49.07 -40.16
N LEU A 315 9.17 -50.17 -40.14
CA LEU A 315 8.28 -50.52 -39.01
C LEU A 315 9.04 -50.87 -37.71
N PHE A 316 10.21 -51.50 -37.80
CA PHE A 316 10.98 -51.88 -36.60
C PHE A 316 12.16 -50.94 -36.29
N THR A 317 12.54 -50.05 -37.21
CA THR A 317 13.69 -49.15 -37.02
C THR A 317 13.52 -48.28 -35.78
N ALA A 318 12.40 -47.57 -35.63
CA ALA A 318 12.17 -46.69 -34.48
C ALA A 318 12.23 -47.44 -33.13
N GLN A 319 11.63 -48.64 -33.07
CA GLN A 319 11.63 -49.47 -31.87
C GLN A 319 13.03 -49.98 -31.53
N THR A 320 13.83 -50.32 -32.54
CA THR A 320 15.21 -50.78 -32.38
C THR A 320 16.11 -49.66 -31.83
N PHE A 321 15.98 -48.45 -32.37
CA PHE A 321 16.77 -47.30 -31.91
C PHE A 321 16.34 -46.80 -30.52
N HIS A 322 15.06 -46.89 -30.18
CA HIS A 322 14.57 -46.54 -28.85
C HIS A 322 15.03 -47.54 -27.76
N ALA A 323 15.10 -48.84 -28.09
CA ALA A 323 15.49 -49.86 -27.13
C ALA A 323 17.02 -49.97 -26.91
N LEU A 324 17.82 -49.79 -27.97
CA LEU A 324 19.28 -50.01 -27.93
C LEU A 324 20.11 -48.72 -27.95
N GLY A 325 19.50 -47.57 -28.25
CA GLY A 325 20.21 -46.31 -28.49
C GLY A 325 20.96 -46.29 -29.84
N VAL A 326 21.43 -45.10 -30.22
CA VAL A 326 21.98 -44.83 -31.57
C VAL A 326 23.24 -45.66 -31.87
N GLY A 327 24.18 -45.74 -30.92
CA GLY A 327 25.46 -46.44 -31.13
C GLY A 327 25.33 -47.95 -31.33
N PRO A 328 24.72 -48.70 -30.37
CA PRO A 328 24.55 -50.14 -30.48
C PRO A 328 23.63 -50.56 -31.64
N ALA A 329 22.55 -49.81 -31.90
CA ALA A 329 21.65 -50.10 -33.02
C ALA A 329 22.35 -49.94 -34.38
N ALA A 330 23.12 -48.87 -34.58
CA ALA A 330 23.89 -48.67 -35.81
C ALA A 330 24.98 -49.75 -36.00
N SER A 331 25.64 -50.17 -34.91
CA SER A 331 26.65 -51.22 -34.94
C SER A 331 26.07 -52.58 -35.32
N LEU A 332 24.84 -52.88 -34.89
CA LEU A 332 24.13 -54.11 -35.25
C LEU A 332 23.85 -54.16 -36.76
N ILE A 333 23.29 -53.09 -37.33
CA ILE A 333 22.97 -53.00 -38.77
C ILE A 333 24.25 -53.07 -39.60
N GLY A 334 25.30 -52.34 -39.19
CA GLY A 334 26.62 -52.39 -39.83
C GLY A 334 27.24 -53.80 -39.78
N GLY A 335 27.08 -54.51 -38.66
CA GLY A 335 27.55 -55.89 -38.49
C GLY A 335 26.86 -56.88 -39.42
N VAL A 336 25.54 -56.77 -39.58
CA VAL A 336 24.79 -57.59 -40.55
C VAL A 336 25.23 -57.27 -41.99
N GLY A 337 25.43 -55.99 -42.32
CA GLY A 337 25.97 -55.57 -43.62
C GLY A 337 27.37 -56.15 -43.88
N CYS A 338 28.24 -56.16 -42.87
CA CYS A 338 29.58 -56.74 -42.96
C CYS A 338 29.56 -58.26 -43.22
N LEU A 339 28.62 -58.99 -42.61
CA LEU A 339 28.42 -60.42 -42.87
C LEU A 339 27.93 -60.71 -44.30
N LEU A 340 27.19 -59.79 -44.91
CA LEU A 340 26.68 -59.93 -46.29
C LEU A 340 27.69 -59.43 -47.35
N ALA A 341 28.65 -58.59 -46.96
CA ALA A 341 29.70 -58.08 -47.85
C ALA A 341 30.50 -59.13 -48.65
N PRO A 342 30.83 -60.34 -48.15
CA PRO A 342 31.57 -61.34 -48.94
C PRO A 342 30.73 -62.03 -50.03
N ILE A 343 29.39 -61.89 -50.01
CA ILE A 343 28.49 -62.61 -50.93
C ILE A 343 28.81 -62.38 -52.42
N PRO A 344 28.98 -61.13 -52.92
CA PRO A 344 29.30 -60.89 -54.32
C PRO A 344 30.63 -61.52 -54.75
N PHE A 345 31.63 -61.55 -53.87
CA PHE A 345 32.93 -62.18 -54.13
C PHE A 345 32.83 -63.71 -54.20
N LEU A 346 31.98 -64.32 -53.35
CA LEU A 346 31.67 -65.74 -53.43
C LEU A 346 30.98 -66.06 -54.76
N PHE A 347 29.99 -65.27 -55.17
CA PHE A 347 29.31 -65.47 -56.45
C PHE A 347 30.22 -65.24 -57.66
N TYR A 348 31.20 -64.33 -57.59
CA TYR A 348 32.20 -64.17 -58.65
C TYR A 348 33.07 -65.44 -58.82
N LYS A 349 33.48 -66.08 -57.72
CA LYS A 349 34.33 -67.29 -57.76
C LYS A 349 33.57 -68.56 -58.14
N TYR A 350 32.32 -68.72 -57.67
CA TYR A 350 31.51 -69.92 -57.89
C TYR A 350 30.45 -69.77 -58.99
N GLY A 351 30.33 -68.58 -59.60
CA GLY A 351 29.26 -68.23 -60.54
C GLY A 351 29.23 -69.05 -61.83
N LYS A 352 30.38 -69.54 -62.31
CA LYS A 352 30.44 -70.42 -63.50
C LYS A 352 29.60 -71.70 -63.30
N GLY A 353 29.71 -72.34 -62.14
CA GLY A 353 28.98 -73.59 -61.85
C GLY A 353 27.48 -73.41 -61.55
N ILE A 354 27.06 -72.18 -61.19
CA ILE A 354 25.64 -71.85 -60.98
C ILE A 354 24.96 -71.49 -62.31
N ARG A 355 25.69 -70.81 -63.21
CA ARG A 355 25.18 -70.46 -64.56
C ARG A 355 24.95 -71.69 -65.44
N GLU A 356 25.79 -72.72 -65.32
CA GLU A 356 25.64 -74.00 -66.05
C GLU A 356 24.41 -74.83 -65.60
N LYS A 357 23.84 -74.56 -64.42
CA LYS A 357 22.70 -75.31 -63.88
C LYS A 357 21.34 -74.60 -64.04
N SER A 358 21.31 -73.42 -64.66
CA SER A 358 20.08 -72.63 -64.83
C SER A 358 19.46 -72.81 -66.22
N LYS A 359 18.18 -73.19 -66.26
CA LYS A 359 17.38 -73.44 -67.48
C LYS A 359 17.03 -72.17 -68.30
N PHE A 360 17.44 -70.99 -67.84
CA PHE A 360 17.09 -69.69 -68.42
C PHE A 360 18.29 -68.85 -68.90
N ALA A 361 19.52 -69.38 -68.83
CA ALA A 361 20.68 -68.72 -69.42
C ALA A 361 20.79 -69.09 -70.91
N PRO A 362 20.91 -68.15 -71.86
CA PRO A 362 21.19 -68.48 -73.25
C PRO A 362 22.62 -69.00 -73.38
N THR A 363 22.80 -70.32 -73.35
CA THR A 363 24.07 -70.94 -73.80
C THR A 363 24.08 -70.95 -75.34
N ASP A 364 25.01 -70.19 -75.90
CA ASP A 364 25.36 -70.16 -77.32
C ASP A 364 25.85 -71.55 -77.79
N HIS A 365 25.09 -72.17 -78.70
CA HIS A 365 25.57 -73.20 -79.61
C HIS A 365 25.17 -72.82 -81.05
N GLY A 366 25.97 -71.96 -81.69
CA GLY A 366 26.43 -72.04 -83.09
C GLY A 366 25.49 -72.54 -84.22
N ARG A 367 24.80 -71.59 -84.89
CA ARG A 367 24.61 -71.35 -86.36
C ARG A 367 23.96 -72.45 -87.29
N PRO A 368 23.59 -72.14 -88.55
CA PRO A 368 22.25 -71.72 -89.04
C PRO A 368 21.60 -72.71 -90.05
N THR A 369 20.28 -72.63 -90.32
CA THR A 369 19.68 -72.79 -91.69
C THR A 369 18.15 -72.56 -91.70
N ALA A 370 17.70 -72.04 -92.85
CA ALA A 370 16.38 -71.55 -93.21
C ALA A 370 15.25 -72.60 -93.28
N THR A 371 13.98 -72.17 -93.18
CA THR A 371 12.98 -72.19 -94.27
C THR A 371 11.73 -71.39 -93.86
N GLN A 372 11.18 -70.67 -94.84
CA GLN A 372 10.13 -69.64 -94.84
C GLN A 372 8.69 -70.18 -94.68
N GLU A 373 7.75 -69.30 -94.28
CA GLU A 373 6.44 -68.98 -94.90
C GLU A 373 5.67 -68.02 -93.95
N ASN A 374 5.02 -66.90 -94.31
CA ASN A 374 4.74 -66.17 -95.55
C ASN A 374 4.33 -64.71 -95.18
N ALA A 375 4.29 -63.83 -96.19
CA ALA A 375 3.93 -62.40 -96.22
C ALA A 375 2.61 -62.05 -95.48
N ASN A 376 2.26 -60.82 -95.05
CA ASN A 376 2.37 -59.44 -95.57
C ASN A 376 1.84 -58.55 -94.40
N ASP A 377 2.22 -57.31 -94.08
CA ASP A 377 2.29 -56.08 -94.87
C ASP A 377 2.88 -54.96 -93.97
N GLY A 378 3.58 -53.98 -94.58
CA GLY A 378 3.57 -52.59 -94.13
C GLY A 378 4.67 -52.09 -93.16
N SER A 379 5.81 -51.68 -93.74
CA SER A 379 6.75 -50.59 -93.36
C SER A 379 6.51 -49.83 -92.01
N SER A 380 7.49 -49.62 -91.12
CA SER A 380 8.82 -49.01 -91.31
C SER A 380 9.65 -49.07 -90.01
N SER A 381 10.97 -49.26 -90.14
CA SER A 381 12.02 -49.25 -89.09
C SER A 381 12.26 -47.87 -88.44
N PRO A 382 13.22 -47.72 -87.50
CA PRO A 382 13.54 -48.53 -86.31
C PRO A 382 13.44 -47.66 -85.03
N GLU A 383 12.91 -48.23 -83.95
CA GLU A 383 12.88 -47.57 -82.64
C GLU A 383 14.25 -47.78 -81.96
N GLU A 384 15.09 -46.75 -82.00
CA GLU A 384 16.25 -46.63 -81.12
C GLU A 384 15.73 -46.53 -79.68
N ALA A 385 15.97 -47.58 -78.89
CA ALA A 385 15.66 -47.58 -77.47
C ALA A 385 16.65 -46.66 -76.73
N ASP A 386 16.25 -45.40 -76.60
CA ASP A 386 16.77 -44.45 -75.63
C ASP A 386 16.42 -44.94 -74.22
N MET A 387 17.33 -45.68 -73.58
CA MET A 387 17.29 -46.02 -72.16
C MET A 387 17.86 -44.87 -71.33
N GLY A 388 17.34 -43.67 -71.59
CA GLY A 388 17.82 -42.40 -71.07
C GLY A 388 16.84 -41.68 -70.15
N GLU A 389 15.76 -42.29 -69.65
CA GLU A 389 14.81 -41.53 -68.83
C GLU A 389 13.92 -42.38 -67.90
N GLU A 390 14.50 -43.07 -66.90
CA GLU A 390 13.71 -43.59 -65.76
C GLU A 390 14.33 -43.27 -64.38
N ALA A 391 15.20 -42.25 -64.31
CA ALA A 391 15.74 -41.76 -63.04
C ALA A 391 14.97 -40.57 -62.43
N GLU A 392 14.01 -39.94 -63.14
CA GLU A 392 13.39 -38.67 -62.69
C GLU A 392 11.95 -38.78 -62.15
N VAL A 393 11.34 -39.98 -62.10
CA VAL A 393 9.94 -40.11 -61.67
C VAL A 393 9.78 -40.45 -60.19
N VAL A 394 10.83 -40.98 -59.53
CA VAL A 394 10.74 -41.41 -58.11
C VAL A 394 11.05 -40.29 -57.11
N ASP A 395 11.72 -39.21 -57.53
CA ASP A 395 12.10 -38.11 -56.62
C ASP A 395 10.94 -37.12 -56.39
N LYS A 396 10.09 -36.88 -57.40
CA LYS A 396 8.95 -35.95 -57.31
C LYS A 396 7.84 -36.43 -56.37
N ASP A 397 7.64 -37.74 -56.24
CA ASP A 397 6.65 -38.30 -55.32
C ASP A 397 7.17 -38.35 -53.87
N LEU A 398 8.48 -38.49 -53.67
CA LEU A 398 9.13 -38.42 -52.37
C LEU A 398 9.17 -36.98 -51.84
N GLU A 399 9.45 -35.99 -52.71
CA GLU A 399 9.41 -34.57 -52.38
C GLU A 399 7.97 -34.09 -52.09
N LYS A 400 6.96 -34.62 -52.80
CA LYS A 400 5.53 -34.41 -52.49
C LYS A 400 5.11 -35.04 -51.17
N ALA A 401 5.62 -36.22 -50.83
CA ALA A 401 5.30 -36.90 -49.58
C ALA A 401 5.92 -36.17 -48.36
N ILE A 402 7.13 -35.62 -48.49
CA ILE A 402 7.79 -34.81 -47.46
C ILE A 402 7.09 -33.45 -47.32
N SER A 403 6.70 -32.81 -48.44
CA SER A 403 5.91 -31.56 -48.44
C SER A 403 4.54 -31.74 -47.75
N ASN A 404 3.84 -32.86 -48.00
CA ASN A 404 2.51 -33.11 -47.46
C ASN A 404 2.50 -33.57 -46.00
N SER A 405 3.59 -34.20 -45.52
CA SER A 405 3.73 -34.55 -44.11
C SER A 405 3.94 -33.34 -43.19
N SER A 406 4.29 -32.17 -43.74
CA SER A 406 4.40 -30.91 -42.99
C SER A 406 3.06 -30.16 -42.81
N ARG A 407 1.95 -30.63 -43.41
CA ARG A 407 0.66 -29.90 -43.44
C ARG A 407 -0.48 -30.53 -42.63
N HIS A 408 -0.23 -31.58 -41.85
CA HIS A 408 -1.21 -32.09 -40.90
C HIS A 408 -0.67 -32.13 -39.47
N ALA A 409 -0.54 -30.93 -38.90
CA ALA A 409 -0.75 -30.72 -37.48
C ALA A 409 -1.73 -29.54 -37.36
N SER A 410 -3.03 -29.83 -37.42
CA SER A 410 -4.04 -28.84 -37.00
C SER A 410 -4.14 -28.88 -35.48
N PRO A 411 -4.14 -27.72 -34.80
CA PRO A 411 -4.36 -27.64 -33.36
C PRO A 411 -5.87 -27.67 -33.07
N THR A 412 -6.28 -28.51 -32.13
CA THR A 412 -7.63 -28.45 -31.55
C THR A 412 -7.54 -27.82 -30.17
N GLU A 413 -8.09 -26.61 -30.08
CA GLU A 413 -8.66 -25.90 -28.92
C GLU A 413 -7.86 -25.76 -27.61
N ALA A 414 -7.42 -24.51 -27.34
CA ALA A 414 -7.71 -23.84 -26.07
C ALA A 414 -7.65 -22.31 -26.25
N THR A 415 -8.79 -21.66 -26.06
CA THR A 415 -8.98 -20.23 -25.95
C THR A 415 -8.24 -19.67 -24.73
N ALA A 416 -7.18 -18.90 -24.95
CA ALA A 416 -6.68 -17.91 -24.01
C ALA A 416 -5.91 -16.84 -24.81
N GLY A 417 -6.47 -15.63 -24.92
CA GLY A 417 -5.86 -14.53 -25.65
C GLY A 417 -4.54 -14.09 -25.00
N ASP A 418 -3.56 -13.79 -25.85
CA ASP A 418 -2.29 -13.16 -25.47
C ASP A 418 -2.56 -11.74 -24.92
N PRO A 419 -2.14 -11.40 -23.69
CA PRO A 419 -2.44 -10.10 -23.07
C PRO A 419 -1.83 -8.87 -23.74
N TYR A 420 -0.94 -9.04 -24.73
CA TYR A 420 -0.10 -7.95 -25.26
C TYR A 420 -0.42 -7.48 -26.69
N LEU A 421 -1.35 -8.13 -27.40
CA LEU A 421 -1.65 -7.83 -28.80
C LEU A 421 -3.14 -7.58 -29.03
N ASP A 422 -3.49 -6.42 -29.59
CA ASP A 422 -4.86 -6.14 -30.04
C ASP A 422 -5.08 -6.71 -31.46
N ALA A 423 -6.35 -6.87 -31.88
CA ALA A 423 -6.78 -7.65 -33.06
C ALA A 423 -6.20 -7.22 -34.43
N ASP A 424 -5.49 -6.09 -34.49
CA ASP A 424 -4.83 -5.56 -35.70
C ASP A 424 -3.29 -5.78 -35.70
N GLY A 425 -2.72 -6.48 -34.71
CA GLY A 425 -1.32 -6.91 -34.73
C GLY A 425 -0.26 -5.84 -34.44
N LEU A 426 -0.61 -4.74 -33.76
CA LEU A 426 0.35 -3.75 -33.27
C LEU A 426 0.65 -3.92 -31.77
N GLU A 427 1.92 -3.75 -31.38
CA GLU A 427 2.39 -3.77 -29.99
C GLU A 427 1.82 -2.59 -29.18
N LYS A 428 1.36 -2.89 -27.96
CA LYS A 428 0.72 -1.95 -27.03
C LYS A 428 1.68 -0.97 -26.32
N ALA A 429 2.87 -0.72 -26.91
CA ALA A 429 3.93 0.08 -26.29
C ALA A 429 4.03 1.54 -26.80
N GLU A 430 3.28 1.94 -27.83
CA GLU A 430 3.39 3.31 -28.41
C GLU A 430 2.14 4.18 -28.21
N ARG A 431 1.49 4.09 -27.06
CA ARG A 431 0.56 5.13 -26.62
C ARG A 431 0.77 5.47 -25.16
N HIS A 432 1.76 6.32 -24.90
CA HIS A 432 1.75 7.23 -23.76
C HIS A 432 2.50 8.51 -24.09
#